data_AF-A0A8J8H582-F1
#
_entry.id   AF-A0A8J8H582-F1
#
_cell.length_a   1.000
_cell.length_b   1.000
_cell.length_c   1.000
_cell.angle_alpha   90.00
_cell.angle_beta   90.00
_cell.angle_gamma   90.00
#
_symmetry.space_group_name_H-M   'P 1'
#
loop_
_entity.id
_entity.type
_entity.pdbx_description
1 polymer ?
#
loop_
_entity_poly.entity_id
_entity_poly.type
_entity_poly.pdbx_seq_one_letter_code
_entity_poly.pdbx_strand_id
1 'polypeptide(L)'
;MSAYTLPAQALVREVTGPDRTGQISASPSDDGRWDFSLIICDADGQVMTDLSGVIAPADVSLVLSVLPLEVATMGAWGGVPVVTDPMAERRRKHPNLYTKWTEAEESALVERFEAGEAYADIAKTLGRTVGGVKARLVRLGHLTAADAGWPMGSLRAAAAD
;
A
#
# COMPACT_ATOMS: atom_id res chain seq x y z
N MET A 1 15.49 36.93 8.63
CA MET A 1 15.11 35.91 7.62
C MET A 1 15.17 34.56 8.30
N SER A 2 14.03 34.01 8.71
CA SER A 2 13.95 32.70 9.36
C SER A 2 14.01 31.64 8.26
N ALA A 3 15.10 30.89 8.19
CA ALA A 3 15.17 29.71 7.32
C ALA A 3 14.16 28.69 7.85
N TYR A 4 13.17 28.36 7.02
CA TYR A 4 12.22 27.30 7.31
C TYR A 4 12.94 25.96 7.06
N THR A 5 13.59 25.42 8.10
CA THR A 5 14.14 24.07 8.06
C THR A 5 12.97 23.09 8.00
N LEU A 6 12.73 22.49 6.83
CA LEU A 6 11.80 21.37 6.73
C LEU A 6 12.29 20.26 7.68
N PRO A 7 11.42 19.67 8.52
CA PRO A 7 11.85 18.54 9.32
C PRO A 7 12.31 17.44 8.37
N ALA A 8 13.56 17.01 8.56
CA ALA A 8 14.09 15.76 8.06
C ALA A 8 13.03 14.66 8.18
N GLN A 9 12.37 14.31 7.08
CA GLN A 9 11.30 13.32 7.12
C GLN A 9 11.91 11.94 7.34
N ALA A 10 11.90 11.50 8.61
CA ALA A 10 12.22 10.12 8.94
C ALA A 10 11.04 9.23 8.51
N LEU A 11 11.34 8.20 7.73
CA LEU A 11 10.40 7.13 7.42
C LEU A 11 10.49 6.10 8.53
N VAL A 12 9.36 5.73 9.12
CA VAL A 12 9.23 4.50 9.91
C VAL A 12 7.93 3.82 9.49
N ARG A 13 8.02 2.55 9.09
CA ARG A 13 6.87 1.78 8.63
C ARG A 13 6.96 0.35 9.12
N GLU A 14 5.84 -0.17 9.58
CA GLU A 14 5.70 -1.59 9.90
C GLU A 14 5.35 -2.41 8.65
N VAL A 15 5.91 -3.60 8.56
CA VAL A 15 5.70 -4.58 7.48
C VAL A 15 5.27 -5.89 8.12
N THR A 16 3.99 -6.20 8.04
CA THR A 16 3.43 -7.45 8.60
C THR A 16 3.27 -8.49 7.49
N GLY A 17 3.87 -9.66 7.69
CA GLY A 17 3.63 -10.89 6.93
C GLY A 17 2.72 -11.87 7.69
N PRO A 18 2.45 -13.07 7.14
CA PRO A 18 1.60 -14.07 7.80
C PRO A 18 2.11 -14.49 9.18
N ASP A 19 3.42 -14.69 9.32
CA ASP A 19 4.08 -15.19 10.55
C ASP A 19 5.27 -14.33 11.00
N ARG A 20 5.44 -13.14 10.42
CA ARG A 20 6.62 -12.28 10.61
C ARG A 20 6.21 -10.83 10.72
N THR A 21 6.88 -10.09 11.58
CA THR A 21 6.72 -8.64 11.71
C THR A 21 8.06 -7.99 11.47
N GLY A 22 8.10 -7.00 10.59
CA GLY A 22 9.28 -6.21 10.34
C GLY A 22 9.04 -4.72 10.47
N GLN A 23 10.11 -3.99 10.67
CA GLN A 23 10.12 -2.54 10.68
C GLN A 23 11.17 -2.07 9.68
N ILE A 24 10.76 -1.15 8.81
CA ILE A 24 11.65 -0.40 7.93
C ILE A 24 11.73 1.03 8.46
N SER A 25 12.94 1.53 8.64
CA SER A 25 13.21 2.92 9.02
C SER A 25 14.27 3.54 8.12
N ALA A 26 14.08 4.82 7.80
CA ALA A 26 15.11 5.62 7.15
C ALA A 26 15.12 7.04 7.71
N SER A 27 16.29 7.56 8.07
CA SER A 27 16.46 8.91 8.58
C SER A 27 17.67 9.59 7.94
N PRO A 28 17.64 10.90 7.68
CA PRO A 28 18.82 11.58 7.20
C PRO A 28 19.88 11.66 8.30
N SER A 29 21.13 11.43 7.89
CA SER A 29 22.34 11.54 8.69
C SER A 29 22.89 12.96 8.63
N ASP A 30 23.80 13.29 9.54
CA ASP A 30 24.42 14.63 9.63
C ASP A 30 25.21 15.03 8.37
N ASP A 31 25.68 14.06 7.59
CA ASP A 31 26.41 14.27 6.34
C ASP A 31 25.50 14.34 5.10
N GLY A 32 24.18 14.37 5.30
CA GLY A 32 23.17 14.43 4.24
C GLY A 32 22.89 13.09 3.54
N ARG A 33 23.46 11.98 4.03
CA ARG A 33 23.07 10.63 3.61
C ARG A 33 21.83 10.16 4.36
N TRP A 34 21.35 8.96 4.03
CA TRP A 34 20.20 8.34 4.67
C TRP A 34 20.66 7.08 5.38
N ASP A 35 20.53 7.05 6.70
CA ASP A 35 20.63 5.84 7.50
C ASP A 35 19.36 5.01 7.27
N PHE A 36 19.52 3.79 6.78
CA PHE A 36 18.47 2.84 6.47
C PHE A 36 18.60 1.61 7.36
N SER A 37 17.46 1.10 7.86
CA SER A 37 17.39 -0.19 8.55
C SER A 37 16.08 -0.91 8.23
N LEU A 38 16.18 -2.21 7.99
CA LEU A 38 15.08 -3.16 7.91
C LEU A 38 15.38 -4.31 8.89
N ILE A 39 14.55 -4.43 9.91
CA ILE A 39 14.58 -5.54 10.87
C ILE A 39 13.33 -6.39 10.65
N ILE A 40 13.47 -7.71 10.58
CA ILE A 40 12.34 -8.65 10.55
C ILE A 40 12.53 -9.66 11.68
N CYS A 41 11.49 -9.79 12.51
CA CYS A 41 11.44 -10.75 13.60
C CYS A 41 10.42 -11.85 13.33
N ASP A 42 10.61 -13.01 13.97
CA ASP A 42 9.58 -14.02 14.12
C ASP A 42 8.59 -13.70 15.25
N ALA A 43 7.63 -14.61 15.47
CA ALA A 43 6.59 -14.45 16.48
C ALA A 43 7.12 -14.42 17.92
N ASP A 44 8.30 -14.99 18.16
CA ASP A 44 8.98 -15.01 19.46
C ASP A 44 9.88 -13.77 19.65
N GLY A 45 9.94 -12.89 18.65
CA GLY A 45 10.75 -11.68 18.65
C GLY A 45 12.21 -11.90 18.30
N GLN A 46 12.59 -13.10 17.84
CA GLN A 46 13.95 -13.37 17.37
C GLN A 46 14.19 -12.66 16.04
N VAL A 47 15.30 -11.94 15.93
CA VAL A 47 15.68 -11.22 14.70
C VAL A 47 16.11 -12.25 13.66
N MET A 48 15.31 -12.36 12.59
CA MET A 48 15.57 -13.25 11.47
C MET A 48 16.27 -12.53 10.32
N THR A 49 16.11 -11.21 10.23
CA THR A 49 16.76 -10.39 9.19
C THR A 49 17.11 -9.03 9.77
N ASP A 50 18.35 -8.63 9.55
CA ASP A 50 18.84 -7.27 9.76
C ASP A 50 19.53 -6.83 8.47
N LEU A 51 18.95 -5.83 7.82
CA LEU A 51 19.51 -5.16 6.67
C LEU A 51 19.61 -3.68 6.98
N SER A 52 20.83 -3.23 7.26
CA SER A 52 21.13 -1.85 7.59
C SER A 52 22.25 -1.29 6.72
N GLY A 53 22.26 0.03 6.52
CA GLY A 53 23.27 0.69 5.72
C GLY A 53 22.99 2.16 5.51
N VAL A 54 23.86 2.80 4.74
CA VAL A 54 23.77 4.22 4.43
C VAL A 54 23.58 4.40 2.93
N ILE A 55 22.63 5.23 2.54
CA ILE A 55 22.31 5.52 1.13
C ILE A 55 22.53 7.00 0.87
N ALA A 56 23.45 7.33 -0.05
CA ALA A 56 23.57 8.71 -0.51
C ALA A 56 22.36 9.08 -1.39
N PRO A 57 21.81 10.31 -1.31
CA PRO A 57 20.66 10.70 -2.12
C PRO A 57 20.88 10.53 -3.63
N ALA A 58 22.12 10.73 -4.11
CA ALA A 58 22.48 10.57 -5.52
C ALA A 58 22.41 9.11 -5.99
N ASP A 59 22.59 8.15 -5.08
CA ASP A 59 22.69 6.72 -5.40
C ASP A 59 21.33 6.01 -5.31
N VAL A 60 20.28 6.68 -4.81
CA VAL A 60 18.95 6.08 -4.64
C VAL A 60 18.44 5.44 -5.93
N SER A 61 18.61 6.10 -7.07
CA SER A 61 18.20 5.55 -8.37
C SER A 61 18.94 4.25 -8.73
N LEU A 62 20.24 4.21 -8.46
CA LEU A 62 21.06 3.02 -8.70
C LEU A 62 20.66 1.87 -7.75
N VAL A 63 20.47 2.17 -6.46
CA VAL A 63 20.01 1.20 -5.46
C VAL A 63 18.67 0.59 -5.87
N LEU A 64 17.71 1.41 -6.29
CA LEU A 64 16.40 0.94 -6.78
C LEU A 64 16.51 0.06 -8.03
N SER A 65 17.51 0.28 -8.87
CA SER A 65 17.70 -0.50 -10.10
C SER A 65 18.30 -1.89 -9.88
N VAL A 66 19.10 -2.06 -8.81
CA VAL A 66 19.86 -3.30 -8.56
C VAL A 66 19.25 -4.10 -7.41
N LEU A 67 18.95 -3.45 -6.29
CA LEU A 67 18.61 -4.15 -5.04
C LEU A 67 17.39 -5.09 -5.16
N PRO A 68 16.28 -4.70 -5.83
CA PRO A 68 15.15 -5.62 -6.01
C PRO A 68 15.51 -6.89 -6.77
N LEU A 69 16.38 -6.79 -7.78
CA LEU A 69 16.81 -7.93 -8.58
C LEU A 69 17.70 -8.88 -7.79
N GLU A 70 18.64 -8.34 -7.01
CA GLU A 70 19.53 -9.16 -6.17
C GLU A 70 18.75 -9.88 -5.08
N VAL A 71 17.84 -9.18 -4.39
CA VAL A 71 16.95 -9.81 -3.40
C VAL A 71 16.05 -10.87 -4.03
N ALA A 72 15.55 -10.65 -5.26
CA ALA A 72 14.78 -11.65 -5.99
C ALA A 72 15.61 -12.91 -6.31
N THR A 73 16.86 -12.73 -6.70
CA THR A 73 17.80 -13.81 -7.00
C THR A 73 18.10 -14.64 -5.75
N MET A 74 18.31 -13.98 -4.61
CA MET A 74 18.46 -14.64 -3.32
C MET A 74 17.21 -15.47 -2.94
N GLY A 75 16.01 -14.93 -3.19
CA GLY A 75 14.75 -15.65 -2.97
C GLY A 75 14.64 -16.91 -3.83
N ALA A 76 15.07 -16.84 -5.09
CA ALA A 76 15.08 -18.00 -5.99
C ALA A 76 16.00 -19.13 -5.48
N TRP A 77 17.18 -18.80 -4.91
CA TRP A 77 18.05 -19.81 -4.28
C TRP A 77 17.40 -20.48 -3.07
N GLY A 78 16.59 -19.73 -2.32
CA GLY A 78 15.83 -20.25 -1.18
C GLY A 78 14.55 -21.00 -1.56
N GLY A 79 14.22 -21.13 -2.84
CA GLY A 79 12.95 -21.71 -3.29
C GLY A 79 11.72 -20.87 -2.92
N VAL A 80 11.91 -19.59 -2.58
CA VAL A 80 10.84 -18.66 -2.22
C VAL A 80 10.33 -18.00 -3.49
N PRO A 81 9.03 -18.15 -3.85
CA PRO A 81 8.46 -17.42 -4.97
C PRO A 81 8.44 -15.93 -4.66
N VAL A 82 9.31 -15.16 -5.32
CA VAL A 82 9.38 -13.71 -5.16
C VAL A 82 8.34 -13.06 -6.07
N VAL A 83 7.30 -12.50 -5.47
CA VAL A 83 6.32 -11.68 -6.19
C VAL A 83 6.85 -10.26 -6.26
N THR A 84 7.53 -9.91 -7.34
CA THR A 84 8.09 -8.56 -7.59
C THR A 84 7.11 -7.61 -8.26
N ASP A 85 5.86 -8.03 -8.52
CA ASP A 85 4.85 -7.20 -9.16
C ASP A 85 3.88 -6.63 -8.10
N PRO A 86 3.99 -5.32 -7.75
CA PRO A 86 3.05 -4.66 -6.86
C PRO A 86 1.60 -4.70 -7.37
N MET A 87 1.37 -4.80 -8.68
CA MET A 87 0.04 -4.96 -9.26
C MET A 87 -0.49 -6.38 -9.10
N ALA A 88 0.33 -7.42 -9.23
CA ALA A 88 -0.06 -8.79 -8.94
C ALA A 88 -0.48 -8.95 -7.47
N GLU A 89 0.26 -8.35 -6.54
CA GLU A 89 -0.08 -8.37 -5.11
C GLU A 89 -1.40 -7.64 -4.83
N ARG A 90 -1.64 -6.50 -5.50
CA ARG A 90 -2.91 -5.77 -5.40
C ARG A 90 -4.08 -6.54 -5.99
N ARG A 91 -3.89 -7.21 -7.14
CA ARG A 91 -4.91 -8.08 -7.76
C ARG A 91 -5.17 -9.33 -6.92
N ARG A 92 -4.16 -9.90 -6.27
CA ARG A 92 -4.36 -11.00 -5.32
C ARG A 92 -5.24 -10.58 -4.14
N LYS A 93 -4.99 -9.40 -3.57
CA LYS A 93 -5.76 -8.84 -2.44
C LYS A 93 -7.17 -8.39 -2.84
N HIS A 94 -7.31 -7.90 -4.07
CA HIS A 94 -8.57 -7.41 -4.63
C HIS A 94 -8.75 -8.02 -6.03
N PRO A 95 -9.30 -9.25 -6.12
CA PRO A 95 -9.38 -10.00 -7.39
C PRO A 95 -10.16 -9.26 -8.48
N ASN A 96 -11.08 -8.39 -8.08
CA ASN A 96 -11.88 -7.58 -8.97
C ASN A 96 -11.34 -6.14 -9.11
N LEU A 97 -10.06 -5.89 -8.79
CA LEU A 97 -9.47 -4.58 -9.02
C LEU A 97 -9.35 -4.30 -10.54
N TYR A 98 -9.87 -3.15 -10.99
CA TYR A 98 -9.92 -2.72 -12.40
C TYR A 98 -10.84 -3.53 -13.32
N THR A 99 -11.62 -4.49 -12.82
CA THR A 99 -12.71 -5.09 -13.61
C THR A 99 -13.90 -4.14 -13.65
N LYS A 100 -14.70 -4.17 -14.72
CA LYS A 100 -15.96 -3.41 -14.77
C LYS A 100 -16.90 -3.92 -13.67
N TRP A 101 -17.73 -3.03 -13.13
CA TRP A 101 -18.82 -3.42 -12.24
C TRP A 101 -19.92 -4.09 -13.06
N THR A 102 -20.36 -5.25 -12.61
CA THR A 102 -21.54 -5.93 -13.16
C THR A 102 -22.80 -5.51 -12.41
N GLU A 103 -23.96 -5.58 -13.06
CA GLU A 103 -25.24 -5.25 -12.43
C GLU A 103 -25.51 -6.08 -11.16
N ALA A 104 -25.07 -7.34 -11.14
CA ALA A 104 -25.18 -8.22 -9.98
C ALA A 104 -24.28 -7.74 -8.82
N GLU A 105 -23.04 -7.33 -9.10
CA GLU A 105 -22.16 -6.75 -8.08
C GLU A 105 -22.72 -5.44 -7.53
N GLU A 106 -23.32 -4.60 -8.38
CA GLU A 106 -23.92 -3.34 -7.95
C GLU A 106 -25.14 -3.55 -7.06
N SER A 107 -26.02 -4.47 -7.45
CA SER A 107 -27.18 -4.85 -6.64
C SER A 107 -26.74 -5.34 -5.26
N ALA A 108 -25.73 -6.21 -5.24
CA ALA A 108 -25.19 -6.78 -4.00
C ALA A 108 -24.37 -5.76 -3.18
N LEU A 109 -23.82 -4.73 -3.82
CA LEU A 109 -23.19 -3.59 -3.14
C LEU A 109 -24.25 -2.73 -2.43
N VAL A 110 -25.32 -2.37 -3.13
CA VAL A 110 -26.39 -1.53 -2.60
C VAL A 110 -27.10 -2.22 -1.45
N GLU A 111 -27.47 -3.49 -1.60
CA GLU A 111 -28.12 -4.28 -0.56
C GLU A 111 -27.31 -4.30 0.75
N ARG A 112 -26.00 -4.56 0.67
CA ARG A 112 -25.12 -4.59 1.85
C ARG A 112 -24.94 -3.22 2.48
N PHE A 113 -24.83 -2.18 1.65
CA PHE A 113 -24.72 -0.81 2.14
C PHE A 113 -25.99 -0.38 2.89
N GLU A 114 -27.17 -0.70 2.34
CA GLU A 114 -28.46 -0.41 2.98
C GLU A 114 -28.68 -1.24 4.24
N ALA A 115 -28.12 -2.45 4.30
CA ALA A 115 -28.05 -3.26 5.52
C ALA A 115 -27.09 -2.69 6.59
N GLY A 116 -26.36 -1.60 6.29
CA GLY A 116 -25.45 -0.94 7.22
C GLY A 116 -24.10 -1.66 7.39
N GLU A 117 -23.74 -2.55 6.47
CA GLU A 117 -22.45 -3.25 6.53
C GLU A 117 -21.29 -2.27 6.36
N ALA A 118 -20.19 -2.49 7.11
CA ALA A 118 -19.04 -1.61 7.03
C ALA A 118 -18.35 -1.72 5.66
N TYR A 119 -17.88 -0.59 5.12
CA TYR A 119 -17.26 -0.56 3.79
C TYR A 119 -16.09 -1.53 3.61
N ALA A 120 -15.35 -1.82 4.68
CA ALA A 120 -14.25 -2.79 4.66
C ALA A 120 -14.73 -4.22 4.39
N ASP A 121 -15.86 -4.60 4.99
CA ASP A 121 -16.46 -5.92 4.86
C ASP A 121 -17.11 -6.09 3.48
N ILE A 122 -17.81 -5.05 3.00
CA ILE A 122 -18.34 -4.99 1.63
C ILE A 122 -17.19 -5.14 0.62
N ALA A 123 -16.10 -4.38 0.79
CA ALA A 123 -14.96 -4.42 -0.10
C ALA A 123 -14.31 -5.81 -0.14
N LYS A 124 -14.16 -6.46 1.02
CA LYS A 124 -13.65 -7.83 1.13
C LYS A 124 -14.58 -8.82 0.41
N THR A 125 -15.88 -8.74 0.66
CA THR A 125 -16.88 -9.65 0.07
C THR A 125 -16.93 -9.55 -1.45
N LEU A 126 -16.84 -8.33 -1.99
CA LEU A 126 -16.86 -8.09 -3.43
C LEU A 126 -15.48 -8.19 -4.11
N GLY A 127 -14.41 -8.42 -3.33
CA GLY A 127 -13.04 -8.45 -3.86
C GLY A 127 -12.58 -7.11 -4.44
N ARG A 128 -13.09 -5.99 -3.91
CA ARG A 128 -12.83 -4.60 -4.36
C ARG A 128 -12.07 -3.84 -3.26
N THR A 129 -11.65 -2.61 -3.56
CA THR A 129 -11.09 -1.69 -2.55
C THR A 129 -12.20 -0.86 -1.90
N VAL A 130 -11.99 -0.42 -0.66
CA VAL A 130 -12.91 0.51 0.04
C VAL A 130 -13.15 1.79 -0.76
N GLY A 131 -12.09 2.34 -1.37
CA GLY A 131 -12.20 3.50 -2.25
C GLY A 131 -13.08 3.22 -3.47
N GLY A 132 -12.95 2.05 -4.10
CA GLY A 132 -13.79 1.63 -5.22
C GLY A 132 -15.26 1.43 -4.85
N VAL A 133 -15.52 0.84 -3.68
CA VAL A 133 -16.87 0.70 -3.10
C VAL A 133 -17.51 2.08 -2.90
N LYS A 134 -16.83 3.00 -2.21
CA LYS A 134 -17.32 4.37 -1.99
C LYS A 134 -17.54 5.12 -3.30
N ALA A 135 -16.59 5.01 -4.24
CA ALA A 135 -16.72 5.61 -5.57
C ALA A 135 -17.98 5.14 -6.29
N ARG A 136 -18.25 3.83 -6.22
CA ARG A 136 -19.41 3.27 -6.90
C ARG A 136 -20.71 3.67 -6.23
N LEU A 137 -20.79 3.67 -4.90
CA LEU A 137 -21.95 4.17 -4.16
C LEU A 137 -22.25 5.65 -4.47
N VAL A 138 -21.22 6.48 -4.60
CA VAL A 138 -21.38 7.87 -5.03
C VAL A 138 -21.94 7.96 -6.45
N ARG A 139 -21.42 7.12 -7.37
CA ARG A 139 -21.87 7.10 -8.77
C ARG A 139 -23.31 6.59 -8.92
N LEU A 140 -23.73 5.67 -8.06
CA LEU A 140 -25.10 5.15 -7.99
C LEU A 140 -26.05 6.07 -7.20
N GLY A 141 -25.53 7.10 -6.52
CA GLY A 141 -26.33 8.07 -5.78
C GLY A 141 -26.73 7.66 -4.35
N HIS A 142 -26.18 6.55 -3.83
CA HIS A 142 -26.44 6.08 -2.46
C HIS A 142 -25.54 6.75 -1.42
N LEU A 143 -24.47 7.43 -1.86
CA LEU A 143 -23.52 8.14 -0.98
C LEU A 143 -23.19 9.51 -1.58
N THR A 144 -23.05 10.54 -0.74
CA THR A 144 -22.55 11.83 -1.24
C THR A 144 -21.02 11.83 -1.29
N ALA A 145 -20.43 12.66 -2.16
CA ALA A 145 -18.98 12.81 -2.21
C ALA A 145 -18.38 13.28 -0.87
N ALA A 146 -19.13 14.11 -0.14
CA ALA A 146 -18.74 14.58 1.19
C ALA A 146 -18.71 13.42 2.20
N ASP A 147 -19.74 12.57 2.22
CA ASP A 147 -19.82 11.41 3.11
C ASP A 147 -18.79 10.32 2.75
N ALA A 148 -18.37 10.26 1.49
CA ALA A 148 -17.26 9.41 1.06
C ALA A 148 -15.90 9.89 1.62
N GLY A 149 -15.81 11.14 2.09
CA GLY A 149 -14.59 11.79 2.58
C GLY A 149 -13.81 12.52 1.48
N TRP A 150 -14.45 12.92 0.39
CA TRP A 150 -13.81 13.64 -0.72
C TRP A 150 -14.17 15.13 -0.71
N PRO A 151 -13.18 16.05 -0.74
CA PRO A 151 -13.46 17.47 -0.81
C PRO A 151 -14.16 17.81 -2.14
N MET A 152 -15.14 18.72 -2.08
CA MET A 152 -15.91 19.20 -3.24
C MET A 152 -14.94 19.76 -4.31
N GLY A 153 -14.75 18.99 -5.38
CA GLY A 153 -13.80 19.29 -6.47
C GLY A 153 -13.08 18.06 -7.05
N SER A 154 -13.02 16.95 -6.31
CA SER A 154 -12.28 15.74 -6.71
C SER A 154 -13.03 14.81 -7.69
N LEU A 155 -14.31 15.08 -8.01
CA LEU A 155 -15.14 14.16 -8.79
C LEU A 155 -14.80 14.08 -10.29
N ARG A 156 -13.98 15.00 -10.81
CA ARG A 156 -13.66 15.04 -12.24
C ARG A 156 -12.72 13.91 -12.72
N ALA A 157 -12.04 13.20 -11.82
CA ALA A 157 -11.09 12.14 -12.18
C ALA A 157 -11.68 10.71 -12.15
N ALA A 158 -12.87 10.51 -11.57
CA ALA A 158 -13.52 9.18 -11.48
C ALA A 158 -14.47 8.90 -12.67
N ALA A 159 -14.38 9.70 -13.74
CA ALA A 159 -15.26 9.65 -14.89
C ALA A 159 -14.72 8.83 -16.08
N ALA A 160 -13.53 8.24 -15.98
CA ALA A 160 -12.98 7.35 -17.00
C ALA A 160 -12.90 5.90 -16.48
N ASP A 161 -13.55 5.01 -17.23
CA ASP A 161 -13.59 3.53 -17.22
C ASP A 161 -14.58 2.81 -16.30
#